data_AF-A0A2E0XPS8-F1
#
_entry.id   AF-A0A2E0XPS8-F1
#
_cell.length_a   1.000
_cell.length_b   1.000
_cell.length_c   1.000
_cell.angle_alpha   90.00
_cell.angle_beta   90.00
_cell.angle_gamma   90.00
#
_symmetry.space_group_name_H-M   'P 1'
#
loop_
_entity.id
_entity.type
_entity.pdbx_description
1 polymer ?
#
loop_
_entity_poly.entity_id
_entity_poly.type
_entity_poly.pdbx_seq_one_letter_code
_entity_poly.pdbx_strand_id
1 'polypeptide(L)'
;MPEVTVELAKRQQETGKSIAFTNARGVYAPQAAEHAFALLLGLTRGIHRQNRNLLTDRRAKLPVIEIGGLILGIIGMGGFGLEMAQRAKGFNMKVVAINPYRTDKPENVDQLCCQLTNDRL
;
A
#
# COMPACT_ATOMS: atom_id res chain seq x y z
N MET A 1 0.64 -14.99 -3.91
CA MET A 1 1.52 -15.53 -4.97
C MET A 1 1.64 -17.04 -4.80
N PRO A 2 0.60 -17.79 -5.20
CA PRO A 2 0.57 -19.25 -5.07
C PRO A 2 1.61 -19.92 -5.96
N GLU A 3 1.88 -19.36 -7.15
CA GLU A 3 2.79 -19.92 -8.16
C GLU A 3 4.22 -20.11 -7.65
N VAL A 4 4.76 -19.14 -6.90
CA VAL A 4 6.12 -19.26 -6.34
C VAL A 4 6.18 -20.38 -5.31
N THR A 5 5.14 -20.55 -4.49
CA THR A 5 5.09 -21.64 -3.50
C THR A 5 5.01 -23.00 -4.17
N VAL A 6 4.24 -23.11 -5.26
CA VAL A 6 4.11 -24.33 -6.06
C VAL A 6 5.44 -24.69 -6.75
N GLU A 7 6.15 -23.71 -7.30
CA GLU A 7 7.44 -23.95 -7.95
C GLU A 7 8.54 -24.37 -6.95
N LEU A 8 8.56 -23.77 -5.76
CA LEU A 8 9.48 -24.14 -4.69
C LEU A 8 9.24 -25.57 -4.19
N ALA A 9 7.98 -25.99 -4.06
CA ALA A 9 7.61 -27.35 -3.70
C ALA A 9 8.06 -28.36 -4.76
N LYS A 10 7.92 -28.01 -6.04
CA LYS A 10 8.39 -28.83 -7.17
C LYS A 10 9.91 -29.02 -7.16
N ARG A 11 10.67 -27.95 -6.92
CA ARG A 11 12.13 -27.99 -6.83
C ARG A 11 12.65 -28.79 -5.63
N GLN A 12 11.93 -28.77 -4.49
CA GLN A 12 12.26 -29.66 -3.35
C GLN A 12 12.09 -31.14 -3.71
N GLN A 13 11.04 -31.48 -4.47
CA GLN A 13 10.77 -32.85 -4.88
C GLN A 13 11.83 -33.38 -5.87
N GLU A 14 12.34 -32.53 -6.75
CA GLU A 14 13.38 -32.88 -7.73
C GLU A 14 14.77 -33.10 -7.12
N THR A 15 15.12 -32.42 -6.02
CA THR A 15 16.47 -32.53 -5.43
C THR A 15 16.62 -33.69 -4.44
N GLY A 16 15.52 -34.29 -3.97
CA GLY A 16 15.53 -35.40 -2.99
C GLY A 16 16.19 -35.05 -1.65
N LYS A 17 16.45 -33.75 -1.40
CA LYS A 17 17.14 -33.22 -0.22
C LYS A 17 16.27 -32.14 0.42
N SER A 18 16.21 -32.14 1.76
CA SER A 18 15.53 -31.10 2.53
C SER A 18 16.33 -29.80 2.49
N ILE A 19 16.08 -28.96 1.49
CA ILE A 19 16.68 -27.63 1.34
C ILE A 19 15.68 -26.58 1.83
N ALA A 20 16.07 -25.77 2.81
CA ALA A 20 15.23 -24.69 3.32
C ALA A 20 15.13 -23.54 2.28
N PHE A 21 13.91 -23.14 1.94
CA PHE A 21 13.63 -21.97 1.11
C PHE A 21 13.13 -20.82 1.99
N THR A 22 13.70 -19.65 1.78
CA THR A 22 13.34 -18.41 2.48
C THR A 22 13.14 -17.27 1.50
N ASN A 23 12.42 -16.23 1.90
CA ASN A 23 12.26 -15.01 1.13
C ASN A 23 12.34 -13.77 2.04
N ALA A 24 12.53 -12.60 1.43
CA ALA A 24 12.57 -11.32 2.13
C ALA A 24 11.17 -10.69 2.30
N ARG A 25 10.11 -11.52 2.45
CA ARG A 25 8.75 -11.00 2.55
C ARG A 25 8.60 -10.12 3.80
N GLY A 26 8.09 -8.92 3.60
CA GLY A 26 7.84 -7.96 4.67
C GLY A 26 9.00 -7.02 5.00
N VAL A 27 10.21 -7.28 4.49
CA VAL A 27 11.42 -6.48 4.81
C VAL A 27 11.31 -5.02 4.35
N TYR A 28 10.61 -4.77 3.23
CA TYR A 28 10.55 -3.45 2.59
C TYR A 28 9.23 -2.69 2.79
N ALA A 29 8.35 -3.19 3.66
CA ALA A 29 7.03 -2.58 3.85
C ALA A 29 7.11 -1.13 4.37
N PRO A 30 7.96 -0.79 5.38
CA PRO A 30 8.07 0.57 5.88
C PRO A 30 8.56 1.58 4.82
N GLN A 31 9.61 1.23 4.09
CA GLN A 31 10.24 2.10 3.09
C GLN A 31 9.30 2.38 1.92
N ALA A 32 8.55 1.37 1.48
CA ALA A 32 7.56 1.54 0.43
C ALA A 32 6.36 2.38 0.89
N ALA A 33 5.93 2.25 2.15
CA ALA A 33 4.89 3.10 2.70
C ALA A 33 5.33 4.57 2.78
N GLU A 34 6.58 4.84 3.19
CA GLU A 34 7.17 6.18 3.16
C GLU A 34 7.18 6.77 1.75
N HIS A 35 7.63 5.98 0.78
CA HIS A 35 7.65 6.41 -0.61
C HIS A 35 6.24 6.71 -1.14
N ALA A 36 5.25 5.87 -0.83
CA ALA A 36 3.86 6.10 -1.23
C ALA A 36 3.28 7.38 -0.59
N PHE A 37 3.58 7.66 0.68
CA PHE A 37 3.19 8.93 1.32
C PHE A 37 3.91 10.14 0.70
N ALA A 38 5.19 10.01 0.35
CA ALA A 38 5.91 11.07 -0.36
C ALA A 38 5.25 11.41 -1.71
N LEU A 39 4.83 10.39 -2.46
CA LEU A 39 4.09 10.58 -3.72
C LEU A 39 2.72 11.20 -3.48
N LEU A 40 1.96 10.72 -2.50
CA LEU A 40 0.66 11.27 -2.12
C LEU A 40 0.76 12.76 -1.79
N LEU A 41 1.71 13.15 -0.93
CA LEU A 41 1.95 14.55 -0.55
C LEU A 41 2.46 15.38 -1.72
N GLY A 42 3.37 14.85 -2.54
CA GLY A 42 3.88 15.52 -3.73
C GLY A 42 2.78 15.82 -4.77
N LEU A 43 1.78 14.94 -4.86
CA LEU A 43 0.61 15.12 -5.69
C LEU A 43 -0.35 16.16 -5.10
N THR A 44 -0.77 15.99 -3.84
CA THR A 44 -1.79 16.84 -3.20
C THR A 44 -1.31 18.28 -2.99
N ARG A 45 -0.01 18.48 -2.77
CA ARG A 45 0.61 19.81 -2.66
C ARG A 45 1.01 20.41 -4.01
N GLY A 46 0.89 19.65 -5.10
CA GLY A 46 1.20 20.12 -6.44
C GLY A 46 2.68 20.43 -6.67
N ILE A 47 3.60 19.84 -5.90
CA ILE A 47 5.04 20.15 -5.90
C ILE A 47 5.62 19.97 -7.31
N HIS A 48 5.26 18.88 -7.99
CA HIS A 48 5.68 18.58 -9.35
C HIS A 48 5.28 19.67 -10.36
N ARG A 49 4.08 20.26 -10.22
CA ARG A 49 3.59 21.35 -11.08
C ARG A 49 4.26 22.68 -10.72
N GLN A 50 4.41 22.97 -9.44
CA GLN A 50 5.08 24.18 -8.96
C GLN A 50 6.53 24.22 -9.43
N ASN A 51 7.25 23.10 -9.33
CA ASN A 51 8.62 22.98 -9.83
C ASN A 51 8.70 23.27 -11.34
N ARG A 52 7.80 22.71 -12.14
CA ARG A 52 7.74 22.98 -13.60
C ARG A 52 7.41 24.44 -13.92
N ASN A 53 6.50 25.03 -13.14
CA ASN A 53 6.09 26.42 -13.30
C ASN A 53 7.25 27.39 -13.00
N LEU A 54 8.08 27.10 -11.99
CA LEU A 54 9.30 27.88 -11.69
C LEU A 54 10.29 27.85 -12.86
N LEU A 55 10.49 26.69 -13.49
CA LEU A 55 11.39 26.54 -14.64
C LEU A 55 10.88 27.25 -15.91
N THR A 56 9.60 27.62 -15.96
CA THR A 56 8.96 28.27 -17.12
C THR A 56 8.52 29.70 -16.83
N ASP A 57 8.97 30.27 -15.71
CA ASP A 57 8.65 31.60 -15.18
C ASP A 57 7.13 31.89 -15.04
N ARG A 58 6.32 30.82 -14.91
CA ARG A 58 4.87 30.90 -14.76
C ARG A 58 4.50 30.91 -13.29
N ARG A 59 4.26 32.08 -12.71
CA ARG A 59 3.76 32.21 -11.33
C ARG A 59 2.24 32.08 -11.27
N ALA A 60 1.75 30.84 -11.31
CA ALA A 60 0.33 30.52 -11.13
C ALA A 60 0.06 29.95 -9.73
N LYS A 61 -0.98 30.45 -9.05
CA LYS A 61 -1.53 29.80 -7.85
C LYS A 61 -2.19 28.49 -8.29
N LEU A 62 -1.67 27.37 -7.79
CA LEU A 62 -2.25 26.06 -8.05
C LEU A 62 -3.09 25.61 -6.86
N PRO A 63 -4.26 24.99 -7.09
CA PRO A 63 -5.03 24.40 -6.01
C PRO A 63 -4.19 23.32 -5.33
N VAL A 64 -4.28 23.29 -4.00
CA VAL A 64 -3.67 22.26 -3.16
C VAL A 64 -4.77 21.55 -2.40
N ILE A 65 -4.55 20.28 -2.08
CA ILE A 65 -5.47 19.44 -1.32
C ILE A 65 -4.83 19.19 0.04
N GLU A 66 -5.56 19.51 1.10
CA GLU A 66 -5.22 19.07 2.44
C GLU A 66 -5.73 17.64 2.64
N ILE A 67 -4.87 16.75 3.13
CA ILE A 67 -5.21 15.33 3.30
C ILE A 67 -5.85 15.00 4.65
N GLY A 68 -5.72 15.90 5.64
CA GLY A 68 -6.33 15.73 6.95
C GLY A 68 -7.85 15.61 6.85
N GLY A 69 -8.43 14.64 7.55
CA GLY A 69 -9.86 14.35 7.51
C GLY A 69 -10.34 13.62 6.24
N LEU A 70 -9.50 13.45 5.21
CA LEU A 70 -9.84 12.67 4.03
C LEU A 70 -9.74 11.16 4.31
N ILE A 71 -10.27 10.37 3.37
CA ILE A 71 -10.25 8.91 3.42
C ILE A 71 -9.09 8.37 2.57
N LEU A 72 -8.20 7.59 3.19
CA LEU A 72 -7.25 6.74 2.51
C LEU A 72 -7.89 5.36 2.25
N GLY A 73 -8.15 5.06 0.98
CA GLY A 73 -8.57 3.73 0.53
C GLY A 73 -7.38 2.80 0.31
N ILE A 74 -7.38 1.62 0.94
CA ILE A 74 -6.31 0.61 0.79
C ILE A 74 -6.87 -0.68 0.21
N ILE A 75 -6.36 -1.07 -0.96
CA ILE A 75 -6.69 -2.37 -1.58
C ILE A 75 -5.56 -3.34 -1.25
N GLY A 76 -5.86 -4.34 -0.40
CA GLY A 76 -4.90 -5.31 0.10
C GLY A 76 -4.28 -4.92 1.44
N MET A 77 -4.73 -5.56 2.51
CA MET A 77 -4.20 -5.37 3.88
C MET A 77 -3.09 -6.36 4.23
N GLY A 78 -1.98 -6.30 3.48
CA GLY A 78 -0.71 -6.97 3.81
C GLY A 78 0.26 -6.07 4.61
N GLY A 79 1.55 -6.40 4.62
CA GLY A 79 2.58 -5.61 5.33
C GLY A 79 2.61 -4.13 4.90
N PHE A 80 2.59 -3.87 3.59
CA PHE A 80 2.54 -2.50 3.04
C PHE A 80 1.27 -1.75 3.49
N GLY A 81 0.10 -2.41 3.44
CA GLY A 81 -1.17 -1.81 3.83
C GLY A 81 -1.22 -1.45 5.32
N LEU A 82 -0.61 -2.27 6.18
CA LEU A 82 -0.49 -1.98 7.62
C LEU A 82 0.38 -0.74 7.87
N GLU A 83 1.54 -0.66 7.23
CA GLU A 83 2.46 0.48 7.34
C GLU A 83 1.85 1.79 6.80
N MET A 84 1.06 1.69 5.73
CA MET A 84 0.29 2.81 5.18
C MET A 84 -0.81 3.28 6.13
N ALA A 85 -1.57 2.33 6.70
CA ALA A 85 -2.65 2.64 7.65
C ALA A 85 -2.11 3.36 8.90
N GLN A 86 -0.98 2.91 9.44
CA GLN A 86 -0.35 3.55 10.60
C GLN A 86 0.03 5.02 10.30
N ARG A 87 0.68 5.28 9.17
CA ARG A 87 1.06 6.65 8.77
C ARG A 87 -0.17 7.52 8.53
N ALA A 88 -1.23 6.98 7.94
CA ALA A 88 -2.48 7.69 7.69
C ALA A 88 -3.12 8.26 8.97
N LYS A 89 -3.00 7.53 10.09
CA LYS A 89 -3.46 8.01 11.40
C LYS A 89 -2.67 9.22 11.90
N GLY A 90 -1.36 9.26 11.66
CA GLY A 90 -0.53 10.43 11.94
C GLY A 90 -0.90 11.68 11.14
N PHE A 91 -1.58 11.51 9.99
CA PHE A 91 -2.12 12.61 9.17
C PHE A 91 -3.61 12.87 9.40
N ASN A 92 -4.20 12.32 10.47
CA ASN A 92 -5.62 12.46 10.80
C ASN A 92 -6.55 12.01 9.66
N MET A 93 -6.14 11.00 8.90
CA MET A 93 -6.96 10.42 7.82
C MET A 93 -7.83 9.29 8.36
N LYS A 94 -9.00 9.12 7.75
CA LYS A 94 -9.80 7.90 7.89
C LYS A 94 -9.25 6.83 6.95
N VAL A 95 -9.17 5.59 7.38
CA VAL A 95 -8.64 4.46 6.61
C VAL A 95 -9.75 3.46 6.35
N VAL A 96 -10.04 3.23 5.07
CA VAL A 96 -10.97 2.19 4.61
C VAL A 96 -10.18 1.21 3.78
N ALA A 97 -10.29 -0.08 4.09
CA ALA A 97 -9.49 -1.10 3.44
C ALA A 97 -10.32 -2.29 2.96
N ILE A 98 -9.82 -2.96 1.92
CA ILE A 98 -10.39 -4.19 1.38
C ILE A 98 -9.33 -5.28 1.44
N ASN A 99 -9.68 -6.46 1.95
CA ASN A 99 -8.84 -7.65 1.86
C ASN A 99 -9.72 -8.91 1.77
N PRO A 100 -9.55 -9.76 0.73
CA PRO A 100 -10.39 -10.93 0.54
C PRO A 100 -10.15 -12.05 1.56
N TYR A 101 -8.98 -12.12 2.19
CA TYR A 101 -8.61 -13.22 3.09
C TYR A 101 -8.54 -12.80 4.55
N ARG A 102 -8.55 -11.49 4.82
CA ARG A 102 -8.41 -10.95 6.18
C ARG A 102 -9.77 -10.65 6.77
N THR A 103 -10.05 -11.22 7.93
CA THR A 103 -11.28 -10.98 8.69
C THR A 103 -11.03 -10.11 9.92
N ASP A 104 -9.82 -10.11 10.46
CA ASP A 104 -9.43 -9.23 11.57
C ASP A 104 -9.18 -7.81 11.06
N LYS A 105 -9.94 -6.84 11.59
CA LYS A 105 -9.71 -5.41 11.32
C LYS A 105 -8.51 -4.92 12.14
N PRO A 106 -7.43 -4.45 11.50
CA PRO A 106 -6.30 -3.87 12.23
C PRO A 106 -6.70 -2.61 13.00
N GLU A 107 -5.91 -2.27 14.03
CA GLU A 107 -6.15 -1.10 14.88
C GLU A 107 -6.23 0.21 14.08
N ASN A 108 -5.27 0.44 13.18
CA ASN A 108 -5.16 1.65 12.36
C ASN A 108 -6.13 1.70 11.16
N VAL A 109 -7.10 0.79 11.08
CA VAL A 109 -8.10 0.73 10.01
C VAL A 109 -9.49 1.02 10.57
N ASP A 110 -10.21 1.99 10.02
CA ASP A 110 -11.55 2.34 10.51
C ASP A 110 -12.62 1.37 9.99
N GLN A 111 -12.48 0.92 8.74
CA GLN A 111 -13.38 -0.05 8.11
C GLN A 111 -12.58 -1.04 7.28
N LEU A 112 -12.81 -2.33 7.49
CA LEU A 112 -12.27 -3.42 6.67
C LEU A 112 -13.42 -4.15 6.00
N CYS A 113 -13.48 -4.09 4.67
CA CYS A 113 -14.43 -4.85 3.89
C CYS A 113 -13.82 -6.19 3.48
N CYS A 114 -14.45 -7.27 3.93
CA CYS A 114 -14.10 -8.65 3.61
C CYS A 114 -15.11 -9.22 2.61
N GLN A 115 -15.08 -8.77 1.35
CA GLN A 115 -15.93 -9.36 0.31
C GLN A 115 -15.19 -9.49 -1.02
N LEU A 116 -14.80 -10.72 -1.34
CA LEU A 116 -15.12 -11.29 -2.65
C LEU A 116 -16.39 -12.11 -2.41
N THR A 117 -17.56 -11.50 -2.57
CA THR A 117 -18.79 -12.27 -2.77
C THR A 117 -18.57 -13.09 -4.05
N ASN A 118 -18.55 -14.41 -3.90
CA ASN A 118 -18.44 -15.38 -4.99
C ASN A 118 -19.73 -15.42 -5.85
N ASP A 119 -20.26 -14.26 -6.23
CA ASP A 119 -21.34 -14.14 -7.21
C ASP A 119 -20.74 -13.71 -8.55
N ARG A 120 -20.47 -14.72 -9.39
CA ARG A 120 -20.13 -14.67 -10.82
C ARG A 120 -18.69 -14.29 -11.19
N LEU A 121 -17.89 -15.32 -11.41
CA LEU A 121 -17.13 -15.52 -12.66
C LEU A 121 -17.30 -16.98 -13.10
#